data_AF-A0A5J4TX01-F1
#
_entry.id   AF-A0A5J4TX01-F1
#
_cell.length_a   1.000
_cell.length_b   1.000
_cell.length_c   1.000
_cell.angle_alpha   90.00
_cell.angle_beta   90.00
_cell.angle_gamma   90.00
#
_symmetry.space_group_name_H-M   'P 1'
#
loop_
_entity.id
_entity.type
_entity.pdbx_description
1 polymer ?
#
loop_
_entity_poly.entity_id
_entity_poly.type
_entity_poly.pdbx_seq_one_letter_code
_entity_poly.pdbx_strand_id
1 'polypeptide(L)'
;MIDKIKKNKVLELPDWVSNQMKEIIKWMMNNNENHRPTTKMILSHDTVLMYLRSCESHKQLQQDNINALKERDQINEERIQDRIENYRVILERNGLQSDSERAFAERDRERIEKDRLQIELNRQIQERNGFQSDNERALAERDRERIEKDRLTEIQRLQAETSKLRPQTTSSNQQSKSEPKVQQIQQQVPPSLNPNMLVGIIPDIEDAYQQGIKIIRTDKYGPSTIAFDPIISNGIVRFGGFFERHSNIYNFMIGIADSSAVFGSNEGPRSGENDQKTVCYWSG
;
A
#
# COMPACT_ATOMS: atom_id res chain seq x y z
N MET A 1 26.68 -86.61 8.32
CA MET A 1 26.48 -85.45 7.42
C MET A 1 27.34 -85.55 6.18
N ILE A 2 28.65 -85.79 6.32
CA ILE A 2 29.61 -85.96 5.23
C ILE A 2 29.19 -87.05 4.21
N ASP A 3 28.67 -88.18 4.67
CA ASP A 3 28.24 -89.27 3.76
C ASP A 3 27.01 -88.92 2.91
N LYS A 4 26.16 -87.99 3.36
CA LYS A 4 25.01 -87.53 2.57
C LYS A 4 25.47 -86.64 1.41
N ILE A 5 26.50 -85.82 1.63
CA ILE A 5 27.12 -84.96 0.62
C ILE A 5 27.86 -85.82 -0.41
N LYS A 6 28.67 -86.79 0.03
CA LYS A 6 29.36 -87.73 -0.88
C LYS A 6 28.41 -88.55 -1.74
N LYS A 7 27.22 -88.87 -1.22
CA LYS A 7 26.15 -89.61 -1.93
C LYS A 7 25.20 -88.69 -2.73
N ASN A 8 25.50 -87.40 -2.84
CA ASN A 8 24.67 -86.39 -3.50
C ASN A 8 23.17 -86.44 -3.11
N LYS A 9 22.88 -86.74 -1.84
CA LYS A 9 21.50 -86.75 -1.31
C LYS A 9 21.10 -85.32 -0.96
N VAL A 10 20.71 -84.55 -1.97
CA VAL A 10 20.23 -83.16 -1.86
C VAL A 10 18.70 -83.16 -1.72
N LEU A 11 18.16 -82.16 -1.01
CA LEU A 11 16.72 -81.91 -0.95
C LEU A 11 16.20 -81.47 -2.34
N GLU A 12 15.00 -81.91 -2.69
CA GLU A 12 14.39 -81.50 -3.96
C GLU A 12 14.11 -79.99 -3.98
N LEU A 13 14.37 -79.38 -5.14
CA LEU A 13 14.14 -77.95 -5.33
C LEU A 13 12.63 -77.68 -5.49
N PRO A 14 12.08 -76.65 -4.81
CA PRO A 14 10.66 -76.32 -4.90
C PRO A 14 10.15 -76.10 -6.33
N ASP A 15 8.85 -76.31 -6.55
CA ASP A 15 8.22 -76.22 -7.87
C ASP A 15 8.19 -74.81 -8.47
N TRP A 16 8.30 -73.77 -7.64
CA TRP A 16 8.37 -72.38 -8.10
C TRP A 16 9.71 -72.02 -8.73
N VAL A 17 10.76 -72.85 -8.58
CA VAL A 17 12.06 -72.62 -9.22
C VAL A 17 11.98 -73.04 -10.70
N SER A 18 12.38 -72.17 -11.61
CA SER A 18 12.36 -72.48 -13.05
C SER A 18 13.24 -73.69 -13.39
N ASN A 19 12.82 -74.49 -14.37
CA ASN A 19 13.56 -75.69 -14.78
C ASN A 19 15.00 -75.38 -15.22
N GLN A 20 15.23 -74.25 -15.88
CA GLN A 20 16.57 -73.80 -16.27
C GLN A 20 17.48 -73.55 -15.06
N MET A 21 16.95 -72.92 -14.01
CA MET A 21 17.70 -72.66 -12.79
C MET A 21 17.92 -73.94 -11.97
N LYS A 22 16.93 -74.85 -11.94
CA LYS A 22 17.06 -76.18 -11.32
C LYS A 22 18.22 -76.97 -11.92
N GLU A 23 18.36 -76.96 -13.25
CA GLU A 23 19.44 -77.67 -13.95
C GLU A 23 20.82 -77.08 -13.64
N ILE A 24 20.96 -75.76 -13.59
CA ILE A 24 22.24 -75.13 -13.23
C ILE A 24 22.64 -75.45 -11.79
N ILE A 25 21.70 -75.35 -10.84
CA ILE A 25 21.95 -75.72 -9.45
C ILE A 25 22.38 -77.20 -9.35
N LYS A 26 21.70 -78.08 -10.08
CA LYS A 26 22.04 -79.51 -10.15
C LYS A 26 23.43 -79.75 -10.72
N TRP A 27 23.85 -79.00 -11.75
CA TRP A 27 25.21 -79.08 -12.29
C TRP A 27 26.26 -78.52 -11.32
N MET A 28 25.97 -77.43 -10.60
CA MET A 28 26.86 -76.87 -9.57
C MET A 28 27.12 -77.84 -8.43
N MET A 29 26.14 -78.69 -8.09
CA MET A 29 26.22 -79.67 -7.00
C MET A 29 26.79 -81.04 -7.44
N ASN A 30 27.29 -81.17 -8.67
CA ASN A 30 27.80 -82.45 -9.18
C ASN A 30 29.00 -82.96 -8.34
N ASN A 31 29.05 -84.27 -8.08
CA ASN A 31 30.15 -84.91 -7.35
C ASN A 31 31.50 -84.82 -8.08
N ASN A 32 31.47 -84.78 -9.42
CA ASN A 32 32.68 -84.62 -10.22
C ASN A 32 32.94 -83.13 -10.49
N GLU A 33 34.08 -82.63 -10.03
CA GLU A 33 34.49 -81.23 -10.15
C GLU A 33 34.53 -80.74 -11.60
N ASN A 34 35.02 -81.57 -12.53
CA ASN A 34 35.16 -81.22 -13.94
C ASN A 34 33.81 -81.07 -14.67
N HIS A 35 32.72 -81.55 -14.08
CA HIS A 35 31.36 -81.41 -14.62
C HIS A 35 30.60 -80.22 -14.02
N ARG A 36 31.18 -79.52 -13.04
CA ARG A 36 30.58 -78.31 -12.49
C ARG A 36 30.78 -77.15 -13.47
N PRO A 37 29.77 -76.30 -13.66
CA PRO A 37 29.89 -75.15 -14.55
C PRO A 37 30.93 -74.17 -13.99
N THR A 38 31.66 -73.52 -14.90
CA THR A 38 32.57 -72.43 -14.51
C THR A 38 31.79 -71.18 -14.16
N THR A 39 32.40 -70.29 -13.38
CA THR A 39 31.82 -68.97 -13.04
C THR A 39 31.41 -68.18 -14.28
N LYS A 40 32.21 -68.24 -15.36
CA LYS A 40 31.88 -67.57 -16.63
C LYS A 40 30.57 -68.11 -17.23
N MET A 41 30.37 -69.42 -17.18
CA MET A 41 29.18 -70.09 -17.73
C MET A 41 27.92 -69.81 -16.89
N ILE A 42 28.07 -69.67 -15.57
CA ILE A 42 26.97 -69.26 -14.68
C ILE A 42 26.59 -67.79 -14.93
N LEU A 43 27.58 -66.90 -15.02
CA LEU A 43 27.35 -65.46 -15.26
C LEU A 43 26.80 -65.18 -16.67
N SER A 44 27.06 -66.05 -17.64
CA SER A 44 26.49 -65.94 -18.99
C SER A 44 25.06 -66.46 -19.10
N HIS A 45 24.49 -67.08 -18.05
CA HIS A 45 23.12 -67.56 -18.11
C HIS A 45 22.12 -66.40 -18.07
N ASP A 46 21.18 -66.36 -19.01
CA ASP A 46 20.20 -65.29 -19.18
C ASP A 46 19.45 -64.92 -17.89
N THR A 47 18.98 -65.92 -17.11
CA THR A 47 18.26 -65.66 -15.86
C THR A 47 19.15 -64.99 -14.80
N VAL A 48 20.42 -65.42 -14.70
CA VAL A 48 21.40 -64.86 -13.76
C VAL A 48 21.78 -63.44 -14.19
N LEU A 49 22.07 -63.25 -15.48
CA LEU A 49 22.42 -61.96 -16.06
C LEU A 49 21.28 -60.94 -15.91
N MET A 50 20.04 -61.34 -16.18
CA MET A 50 18.86 -60.51 -16.01
C MET A 50 18.69 -60.08 -14.55
N TYR A 51 18.85 -61.01 -13.60
CA TYR A 51 18.73 -60.72 -12.18
C TYR A 51 19.82 -59.76 -11.68
N LEU A 52 21.07 -59.96 -12.12
CA LEU A 52 22.19 -59.06 -11.80
C LEU A 52 21.94 -57.64 -12.33
N ARG A 53 21.51 -57.51 -13.59
CA ARG A 53 21.13 -56.21 -14.18
C ARG A 53 20.01 -55.53 -13.39
N SER A 54 18.98 -56.28 -13.01
CA SER A 54 17.87 -55.75 -12.21
C SER A 54 18.33 -55.27 -10.84
N CYS A 55 19.24 -56.00 -10.18
CA CYS A 55 19.81 -55.59 -8.90
C CYS A 55 20.64 -54.30 -9.02
N GLU A 56 21.44 -54.16 -10.08
CA GLU A 56 22.20 -52.94 -10.36
C GLU A 56 21.27 -51.75 -10.65
N SER A 57 20.26 -51.94 -11.49
CA SER A 57 19.25 -50.90 -11.76
C SER A 57 18.52 -50.47 -10.49
N HIS A 58 18.17 -51.41 -9.60
CA HIS A 58 17.53 -51.08 -8.34
C HIS A 58 18.44 -50.25 -7.42
N LYS A 59 19.74 -50.60 -7.33
CA LYS A 59 20.71 -49.81 -6.57
C LYS A 59 20.88 -48.40 -7.14
N GLN A 60 20.93 -48.28 -8.47
CA GLN A 60 21.01 -46.97 -9.13
C GLN A 60 19.78 -46.12 -8.81
N LEU A 61 18.59 -46.70 -8.95
CA LEU A 61 17.34 -46.01 -8.62
C LEU A 61 17.28 -45.56 -7.16
N GLN A 62 17.74 -46.39 -6.21
CA GLN A 62 17.83 -46.00 -4.81
C GLN A 62 18.78 -44.82 -4.62
N GLN A 63 19.93 -44.82 -5.29
CA GLN A 63 20.90 -43.73 -5.21
C GLN A 63 20.35 -42.44 -5.82
N ASP A 64 19.68 -42.52 -6.96
CA ASP A 64 19.07 -41.38 -7.63
C ASP A 64 17.95 -40.77 -6.77
N ASN A 65 17.14 -41.61 -6.11
CA ASN A 65 16.13 -41.14 -5.16
C ASN A 65 16.75 -40.41 -3.96
N ILE A 66 17.86 -40.93 -3.42
CA ILE A 66 18.59 -40.26 -2.32
C ILE A 66 19.12 -38.90 -2.79
N ASN A 67 19.68 -38.82 -3.99
CA ASN A 67 20.20 -37.57 -4.54
C ASN A 67 19.08 -36.55 -4.78
N ALA A 68 17.95 -36.98 -5.37
CA ALA A 68 16.78 -36.14 -5.60
C ALA A 68 16.17 -35.63 -4.28
N LEU A 69 16.18 -36.44 -3.21
CA LEU A 69 15.76 -35.99 -1.89
C LEU A 69 16.69 -34.90 -1.33
N LYS A 70 18.01 -35.08 -1.45
CA LYS A 70 18.99 -34.06 -1.03
C LYS A 70 18.83 -32.75 -1.78
N GLU A 71 18.61 -32.81 -3.10
CA GLU A 71 18.37 -31.60 -3.91
C GLU A 71 17.08 -30.89 -3.47
N ARG A 72 16.01 -31.63 -3.17
CA ARG A 72 14.77 -31.06 -2.64
C ARG A 72 14.97 -30.40 -1.28
N ASP A 73 15.73 -31.03 -0.39
CA ASP A 73 16.03 -30.48 0.93
C ASP A 73 16.84 -29.19 0.81
N GLN A 74 17.85 -29.16 -0.06
CA GLN A 74 18.64 -27.96 -0.34
C GLN A 74 17.78 -26.82 -0.90
N ILE A 75 16.90 -27.10 -1.87
CA ILE A 75 15.96 -26.09 -2.40
C ILE A 75 15.01 -25.59 -1.30
N ASN A 76 14.54 -26.47 -0.41
CA ASN A 76 13.68 -26.07 0.69
C ASN A 76 14.42 -25.18 1.69
N GLU A 77 15.68 -25.46 1.99
CA GLU A 77 16.52 -24.61 2.84
C GLU A 77 16.75 -23.23 2.21
N GLU A 78 17.08 -23.17 0.92
CA GLU A 78 17.21 -21.91 0.18
C GLU A 78 15.90 -21.09 0.22
N ARG A 79 14.76 -21.74 -0.01
CA ARG A 79 13.44 -21.08 0.09
C ARG A 79 13.15 -20.57 1.50
N ILE A 80 13.61 -21.24 2.54
CA ILE A 80 13.46 -20.77 3.93
C ILE A 80 14.34 -19.52 4.14
N GLN A 81 15.57 -19.52 3.65
CA GLN A 81 16.47 -18.37 3.74
C GLN A 81 15.89 -17.16 2.99
N ASP A 82 15.40 -17.35 1.77
CA ASP A 82 14.75 -16.29 1.00
C ASP A 82 13.56 -15.69 1.72
N ARG A 83 12.75 -16.52 2.41
CA ARG A 83 11.63 -16.03 3.22
C ARG A 83 12.11 -15.19 4.40
N ILE A 84 13.16 -15.62 5.09
CA ILE A 84 13.73 -14.88 6.23
C ILE A 84 14.25 -13.51 5.75
N GLU A 85 14.98 -13.48 4.64
CA GLU A 85 15.51 -12.23 4.11
C GLU A 85 14.40 -11.29 3.64
N ASN A 86 13.36 -11.82 2.99
CA ASN A 86 12.17 -11.03 2.62
C ASN A 86 11.50 -10.41 3.86
N TYR A 87 11.34 -11.17 4.94
CA TYR A 87 10.83 -10.61 6.20
C TYR A 87 11.71 -9.49 6.76
N ARG A 88 13.04 -9.63 6.69
CA ARG A 88 13.96 -8.57 7.11
C ARG A 88 13.75 -7.29 6.28
N VAL A 89 13.71 -7.42 4.96
CA VAL A 89 13.49 -6.29 4.04
C VAL A 89 12.14 -5.60 4.32
N ILE A 90 11.08 -6.36 4.58
CA ILE A 90 9.76 -5.80 4.94
C ILE A 90 9.84 -5.00 6.24
N LEU A 91 10.54 -5.52 7.26
CA LEU A 91 10.70 -4.82 8.54
C LEU A 91 11.48 -3.50 8.37
N GLU A 92 12.56 -3.51 7.61
CA GLU A 92 13.34 -2.31 7.30
C GLU A 92 12.49 -1.27 6.55
N ARG A 93 11.73 -1.70 5.55
CA ARG A 93 10.83 -0.82 4.80
C ARG A 93 9.76 -0.19 5.68
N ASN A 94 9.17 -0.95 6.59
CA ASN A 94 8.19 -0.44 7.55
C ASN A 94 8.83 0.58 8.50
N GLY A 95 10.06 0.35 8.94
CA GLY A 95 10.83 1.30 9.75
C GLY A 95 11.04 2.63 9.01
N LEU A 96 11.54 2.57 7.77
CA LEU A 96 11.73 3.75 6.93
C LEU A 96 10.43 4.51 6.65
N GLN A 97 9.32 3.78 6.47
CA GLN A 97 8.01 4.40 6.29
C GLN A 97 7.56 5.15 7.55
N SER A 98 7.70 4.55 8.73
CA SER A 98 7.40 5.21 10.01
C SER A 98 8.27 6.47 10.21
N ASP A 99 9.56 6.40 9.89
CA ASP A 99 10.44 7.55 10.02
C ASP A 99 10.08 8.67 9.03
N SER A 100 9.68 8.31 7.82
CA SER A 100 9.17 9.26 6.82
C SER A 100 7.90 9.96 7.32
N GLU A 101 6.93 9.20 7.83
CA GLU A 101 5.67 9.72 8.40
C GLU A 101 5.93 10.69 9.57
N ARG A 102 6.88 10.35 10.46
CA ARG A 102 7.33 11.26 11.53
C ARG A 102 7.92 12.56 11.00
N ALA A 103 8.79 12.48 9.99
CA ALA A 103 9.39 13.66 9.38
C ALA A 103 8.36 14.56 8.67
N PHE A 104 7.32 13.98 8.06
CA PHE A 104 6.20 14.75 7.51
C PHE A 104 5.41 15.46 8.60
N ALA A 105 5.06 14.74 9.68
CA ALA A 105 4.33 15.33 10.80
C ALA A 105 5.11 16.46 11.48
N GLU A 106 6.44 16.33 11.59
CA GLU A 106 7.31 17.37 12.13
C GLU A 106 7.32 18.63 11.24
N ARG A 107 7.47 18.47 9.92
CA ARG A 107 7.39 19.61 8.97
C ARG A 107 6.05 20.33 9.01
N ASP A 108 4.95 19.61 9.21
CA ASP A 108 3.63 20.23 9.30
C ASP A 108 3.44 20.97 10.63
N ARG A 109 3.99 20.46 11.73
CA ARG A 109 4.06 21.21 13.00
C ARG A 109 4.85 22.51 12.86
N GLU A 110 6.01 22.46 12.19
CA GLU A 110 6.82 23.67 11.92
C GLU A 110 6.06 24.69 11.08
N ARG A 111 5.32 24.24 10.05
CA ARG A 111 4.47 25.12 9.24
C ARG A 111 3.39 25.80 10.08
N ILE A 112 2.67 25.04 10.89
CA ILE A 112 1.62 25.57 11.77
C ILE A 112 2.21 26.60 12.74
N GLU A 113 3.36 26.32 13.34
CA GLU A 113 4.00 27.25 14.27
C GLU A 113 4.47 28.52 13.56
N LYS A 114 5.02 28.41 12.35
CA LYS A 114 5.39 29.56 11.54
C LYS A 114 4.18 30.44 11.20
N ASP A 115 3.07 29.83 10.81
CA ASP A 115 1.82 30.56 10.51
C ASP A 115 1.29 31.26 11.77
N ARG A 116 1.37 30.59 12.94
CA ARG A 116 0.99 31.17 14.23
C ARG A 116 1.84 32.38 14.58
N LEU A 117 3.16 32.28 14.44
CA LEU A 117 4.08 33.40 14.67
C LEU A 117 3.82 34.54 13.68
N GLN A 118 3.48 34.24 12.43
CA GLN A 118 3.13 35.25 11.44
C GLN A 118 1.84 36.00 11.80
N ILE A 119 0.83 35.29 12.30
CA ILE A 119 -0.42 35.90 12.81
C ILE A 119 -0.12 36.82 13.99
N GLU A 120 0.69 36.36 14.96
CA GLU A 120 1.06 37.16 16.12
C GLU A 120 1.81 38.45 15.72
N LEU A 121 2.76 38.33 14.78
CA LEU A 121 3.51 39.47 14.24
C LEU A 121 2.57 40.48 13.56
N ASN A 122 1.62 40.01 12.75
CA ASN A 122 0.63 40.87 12.11
C ASN A 122 -0.25 41.59 13.14
N ARG A 123 -0.62 40.92 14.24
CA ARG A 123 -1.38 41.53 15.34
C ARG A 123 -0.58 42.68 15.98
N GLN A 124 0.69 42.45 16.30
CA GLN A 124 1.55 43.50 16.88
C GLN A 124 1.72 44.70 15.95
N ILE A 125 1.88 44.46 14.64
CA ILE A 125 1.95 45.54 13.64
C ILE A 125 0.64 46.35 13.65
N GLN A 126 -0.51 45.69 13.69
CA GLN A 126 -1.81 46.35 13.72
C GLN A 126 -2.00 47.19 14.99
N GLU A 127 -1.63 46.65 16.16
CA GLU A 127 -1.64 47.37 17.43
C GLU A 127 -0.75 48.61 17.36
N ARG A 128 0.49 48.47 16.84
CA ARG A 128 1.44 49.59 16.70
C ARG A 128 0.91 50.68 15.77
N ASN A 129 0.31 50.30 14.64
CA ASN A 129 -0.30 51.24 13.70
C ASN A 129 -1.49 51.98 14.33
N GLY A 130 -2.29 51.31 15.16
CA GLY A 130 -3.35 51.92 15.95
C GLY A 130 -2.81 52.99 16.89
N PHE A 131 -1.80 52.66 17.70
CA PHE A 131 -1.14 53.62 18.59
C PHE A 131 -0.53 54.81 17.83
N GLN A 132 0.09 54.58 16.67
CA GLN A 132 0.61 55.68 15.84
C GLN A 132 -0.51 56.61 15.36
N SER A 133 -1.64 56.05 14.89
CA SER A 133 -2.79 56.84 14.43
C SER A 133 -3.41 57.67 15.56
N ASP A 134 -3.55 57.09 16.75
CA ASP A 134 -4.08 57.83 17.91
C ASP A 134 -3.14 58.96 18.34
N ASN A 135 -1.82 58.73 18.28
CA ASN A 135 -0.83 59.75 18.61
C ASN A 135 -0.84 60.91 17.59
N GLU A 136 -1.02 60.62 16.30
CA GLU A 136 -1.21 61.64 15.25
C GLU A 136 -2.49 62.46 15.46
N ARG A 137 -3.61 61.81 15.82
CA ARG A 137 -4.86 62.50 16.15
C ARG A 137 -4.68 63.44 17.35
N ALA A 138 -4.04 62.97 18.41
CA ALA A 138 -3.76 63.79 19.58
C ALA A 138 -2.86 64.98 19.24
N LEU A 139 -1.89 64.81 18.33
CA LEU A 139 -1.06 65.91 17.85
C LEU A 139 -1.89 66.95 17.08
N ALA A 140 -2.73 66.50 16.15
CA ALA A 140 -3.61 67.37 15.37
C ALA A 140 -4.64 68.11 16.25
N GLU A 141 -5.11 67.48 17.32
CA GLU A 141 -6.02 68.10 18.29
C GLU A 141 -5.32 69.20 19.09
N ARG A 142 -4.09 68.96 19.57
CA ARG A 142 -3.26 70.02 20.19
C ARG A 142 -3.02 71.19 19.25
N ASP A 143 -2.75 70.93 17.97
CA ASP A 143 -2.56 71.98 16.98
C ASP A 143 -3.86 72.79 16.76
N ARG A 144 -5.02 72.13 16.71
CA ARG A 144 -6.33 72.80 16.65
C ARG A 144 -6.58 73.66 17.88
N GLU A 145 -6.33 73.15 19.09
CA GLU A 145 -6.47 73.91 20.33
C GLU A 145 -5.55 75.13 20.33
N ARG A 146 -4.32 74.99 19.83
CA ARG A 146 -3.37 76.10 19.71
C ARG A 146 -3.88 77.16 18.73
N ILE A 147 -4.36 76.75 17.55
CA ILE A 147 -4.97 77.65 16.57
C ILE A 147 -6.20 78.36 17.16
N GLU A 148 -7.05 77.65 17.89
CA GLU A 148 -8.26 78.24 18.46
C GLU A 148 -7.93 79.20 19.60
N LYS A 149 -6.91 78.91 20.40
CA LYS A 149 -6.38 79.85 21.40
C LYS A 149 -5.79 81.10 20.74
N ASP A 150 -5.03 80.93 19.66
CA ASP A 150 -4.50 82.04 18.88
C ASP A 150 -5.65 82.89 18.30
N ARG A 151 -6.70 82.26 17.74
CA ARG A 151 -7.93 82.92 17.27
C ARG A 151 -8.69 83.65 18.36
N LEU A 152 -8.85 83.07 19.55
CA LEU A 152 -9.48 83.72 20.70
C LEU A 152 -8.70 84.96 21.14
N THR A 153 -7.36 84.88 21.11
CA THR A 153 -6.48 86.01 21.40
C THR A 153 -6.62 87.11 20.33
N GLU A 154 -6.69 86.72 19.06
CA GLU A 154 -6.97 87.62 17.93
C GLU A 154 -8.36 88.25 18.06
N ILE A 155 -9.40 87.48 18.40
CA ILE A 155 -10.77 87.98 18.63
C ILE A 155 -10.81 88.95 19.81
N GLN A 156 -10.06 88.71 20.89
CA GLN A 156 -9.95 89.68 21.98
C GLN A 156 -9.27 90.98 21.52
N ARG A 157 -8.20 90.89 20.72
CA ARG A 157 -7.56 92.07 20.10
C ARG A 157 -8.52 92.81 19.16
N LEU A 158 -9.22 92.08 18.30
CA LEU A 158 -10.22 92.60 17.38
C LEU A 158 -11.45 93.13 18.13
N GLN A 159 -11.83 92.60 19.29
CA GLN A 159 -12.87 93.19 20.16
C GLN A 159 -12.40 94.52 20.76
N ALA A 160 -11.13 94.62 21.16
CA ALA A 160 -10.52 95.87 21.59
C ALA A 160 -10.41 96.90 20.44
N GLU A 161 -10.20 96.44 19.20
CA GLU A 161 -10.17 97.28 17.98
C GLU A 161 -11.56 97.63 17.43
N THR A 162 -12.53 96.71 17.45
CA THR A 162 -13.92 96.94 17.01
C THR A 162 -14.74 97.75 18.01
N SER A 163 -14.27 97.87 19.26
CA SER A 163 -14.71 98.93 20.18
C SER A 163 -14.36 100.34 19.67
N LYS A 164 -13.53 100.48 18.64
CA LYS A 164 -13.21 101.75 17.98
C LYS A 164 -13.90 101.94 16.61
N LEU A 165 -14.34 100.90 15.89
CA LEU A 165 -14.94 101.01 14.54
C LEU A 165 -15.92 99.86 14.22
N ARG A 166 -17.07 100.16 13.58
CA ARG A 166 -18.16 99.24 13.10
C ARG A 166 -18.41 99.51 11.59
N PRO A 167 -19.17 98.71 10.77
CA PRO A 167 -19.54 97.26 10.73
C PRO A 167 -19.26 96.56 9.36
N GLN A 168 -19.77 95.31 9.19
CA GLN A 168 -20.17 94.55 7.95
C GLN A 168 -19.20 93.43 7.50
N THR A 169 -19.54 92.22 6.98
CA THR A 169 -20.78 91.47 6.60
C THR A 169 -20.42 89.99 6.28
N THR A 170 -21.38 89.07 6.52
CA THR A 170 -21.78 87.84 5.76
C THR A 170 -20.87 86.62 5.45
N SER A 171 -21.31 85.45 5.97
CA SER A 171 -21.78 84.18 5.33
C SER A 171 -20.93 83.35 4.33
N SER A 172 -20.84 82.01 4.54
CA SER A 172 -21.43 80.95 3.65
C SER A 172 -20.70 79.57 3.64
N ASN A 173 -21.51 78.49 3.82
CA ASN A 173 -21.52 77.10 3.28
C ASN A 173 -20.24 76.25 3.08
N GLN A 174 -20.14 75.05 3.68
CA GLN A 174 -20.67 73.72 3.24
C GLN A 174 -20.25 73.25 1.84
N GLN A 175 -19.53 72.12 1.70
CA GLN A 175 -20.04 70.89 1.05
C GLN A 175 -19.04 69.71 1.01
N SER A 176 -19.63 68.53 1.19
CA SER A 176 -19.17 67.15 1.05
C SER A 176 -18.97 66.66 -0.40
N LYS A 177 -18.12 65.65 -0.63
CA LYS A 177 -18.39 64.59 -1.66
C LYS A 177 -17.57 63.30 -1.46
N SER A 178 -18.23 62.19 -1.79
CA SER A 178 -17.97 60.76 -1.55
C SER A 178 -17.13 60.02 -2.62
N GLU A 179 -16.49 58.92 -2.22
CA GLU A 179 -15.81 57.91 -3.08
C GLU A 179 -16.69 56.66 -3.36
N PRO A 180 -16.53 55.98 -4.52
CA PRO A 180 -17.21 54.72 -4.82
C PRO A 180 -16.33 53.46 -4.62
N LYS A 181 -16.95 52.39 -4.13
CA LYS A 181 -16.40 51.02 -4.01
C LYS A 181 -16.46 50.26 -5.34
N VAL A 182 -15.42 49.50 -5.67
CA VAL A 182 -15.42 48.47 -6.72
C VAL A 182 -15.28 47.09 -6.07
N GLN A 183 -16.21 46.18 -6.39
CA GLN A 183 -16.17 44.76 -6.03
C GLN A 183 -15.47 43.96 -7.14
N GLN A 184 -14.54 43.09 -6.76
CA GLN A 184 -13.97 42.06 -7.65
C GLN A 184 -14.54 40.68 -7.26
N ILE A 185 -15.14 40.00 -8.24
CA ILE A 185 -15.60 38.61 -8.14
C ILE A 185 -14.44 37.71 -8.59
N GLN A 186 -13.96 36.83 -7.70
CA GLN A 186 -13.13 35.68 -8.09
C GLN A 186 -14.03 34.44 -8.19
N GLN A 187 -14.02 33.79 -9.36
CA GLN A 187 -14.61 32.46 -9.55
C GLN A 187 -13.81 31.44 -8.73
N GLN A 188 -14.48 30.80 -7.77
CA GLN A 188 -13.93 29.68 -7.03
C GLN A 188 -14.21 28.38 -7.78
N VAL A 189 -13.15 27.62 -8.02
CA VAL A 189 -13.22 26.19 -8.36
C VAL A 189 -13.73 25.45 -7.11
N PRO A 190 -14.72 24.55 -7.21
CA PRO A 190 -15.27 23.89 -6.04
C PRO A 190 -14.22 23.01 -5.33
N PRO A 191 -14.28 22.92 -3.99
CA PRO A 191 -13.32 22.14 -3.21
C PRO A 191 -13.43 20.65 -3.55
N SER A 192 -12.27 19.99 -3.66
CA SER A 192 -12.17 18.53 -3.75
C SER A 192 -12.95 17.88 -2.61
N LEU A 193 -13.70 16.81 -2.92
CA LEU A 193 -14.41 16.00 -1.92
C LEU A 193 -13.48 15.65 -0.75
N ASN A 194 -13.95 15.87 0.47
CA ASN A 194 -13.22 15.54 1.68
C ASN A 194 -12.95 14.02 1.70
N PRO A 195 -11.69 13.55 1.84
CA PRO A 195 -11.36 12.12 1.87
C PRO A 195 -12.12 11.33 2.95
N ASN A 196 -12.56 11.99 4.02
CA ASN A 196 -13.33 11.38 5.10
C ASN A 196 -14.82 11.14 4.77
N MET A 197 -15.27 11.51 3.57
CA MET A 197 -16.66 11.25 3.12
C MET A 197 -16.84 9.90 2.43
N LEU A 198 -15.77 9.19 2.07
CA LEU A 198 -15.87 7.95 1.29
C LEU A 198 -16.17 6.76 2.20
N VAL A 199 -17.42 6.30 2.17
CA VAL A 199 -17.87 5.10 2.87
C VAL A 199 -18.03 3.96 1.87
N GLY A 200 -17.28 2.88 2.06
CA GLY A 200 -17.33 1.68 1.24
C GLY A 200 -18.57 0.86 1.55
N ILE A 201 -19.36 0.57 0.52
CA ILE A 201 -20.45 -0.40 0.54
C ILE A 201 -19.82 -1.78 0.32
N ILE A 202 -19.64 -2.50 1.42
CA ILE A 202 -18.94 -3.78 1.48
C ILE A 202 -19.98 -4.91 1.61
N PRO A 203 -20.06 -5.85 0.65
CA PRO A 203 -21.05 -6.94 0.71
C PRO A 203 -20.81 -7.94 1.85
N ASP A 204 -19.55 -8.29 2.10
CA ASP A 204 -19.14 -9.22 3.16
C ASP A 204 -17.81 -8.76 3.78
N ILE A 205 -17.82 -8.55 5.10
CA ILE A 205 -16.66 -8.09 5.86
C ILE A 205 -15.54 -9.12 5.91
N GLU A 206 -15.87 -10.41 5.71
CA GLU A 206 -14.92 -11.51 5.65
C GLU A 206 -14.11 -11.51 4.36
N ASP A 207 -14.56 -10.83 3.30
CA ASP A 207 -13.84 -10.70 2.02
C ASP A 207 -12.98 -9.42 1.98
N ALA A 208 -13.53 -8.32 2.50
CA ALA A 208 -12.83 -7.06 2.61
C ALA A 208 -13.47 -6.16 3.66
N TYR A 209 -12.72 -5.25 4.25
CA TYR A 209 -13.25 -4.26 5.19
C TYR A 209 -12.56 -2.90 5.01
N GLN A 210 -13.22 -1.84 5.50
CA GLN A 210 -12.66 -0.49 5.48
C GLN A 210 -12.16 -0.10 6.87
N GLN A 211 -10.94 0.42 6.92
CA GLN A 211 -10.34 1.00 8.14
C GLN A 211 -9.88 2.44 7.83
N GLY A 212 -10.70 3.42 8.21
CA GLY A 212 -10.47 4.82 7.83
C GLY A 212 -10.53 4.98 6.31
N ILE A 213 -9.43 5.47 5.71
CA ILE A 213 -9.30 5.63 4.25
C ILE A 213 -8.75 4.38 3.55
N LYS A 214 -8.42 3.31 4.30
CA LYS A 214 -7.86 2.08 3.75
C LYS A 214 -8.96 1.07 3.48
N ILE A 215 -8.88 0.44 2.31
CA ILE A 215 -9.65 -0.75 1.97
C ILE A 215 -8.72 -1.94 2.08
N ILE A 216 -9.08 -2.91 2.92
CA ILE A 216 -8.27 -4.07 3.24
C ILE A 216 -9.01 -5.31 2.77
N ARG A 217 -8.44 -6.01 1.78
CA ARG A 217 -8.90 -7.33 1.36
C ARG A 217 -8.34 -8.38 2.33
N THR A 218 -9.16 -9.36 2.70
CA THR A 218 -8.73 -10.48 3.54
C THR A 218 -7.95 -11.53 2.72
N ASP A 219 -7.47 -12.58 3.36
CA ASP A 219 -6.76 -13.70 2.72
C ASP A 219 -7.69 -14.70 2.01
N LYS A 220 -9.00 -14.45 2.02
CA LYS A 220 -9.98 -15.29 1.34
C LYS A 220 -9.80 -15.23 -0.18
N TYR A 221 -9.93 -16.39 -0.83
CA TYR A 221 -9.71 -16.52 -2.26
C TYR A 221 -10.94 -16.03 -3.04
N GLY A 222 -10.69 -15.25 -4.10
CA GLY A 222 -11.71 -14.77 -5.06
C GLY A 222 -11.88 -13.24 -5.11
N PRO A 223 -12.67 -12.70 -6.07
CA PRO A 223 -12.78 -11.26 -6.27
C PRO A 223 -13.55 -10.58 -5.14
N SER A 224 -13.21 -9.32 -4.86
CA SER A 224 -13.92 -8.49 -3.88
C SER A 224 -14.23 -7.14 -4.53
N THR A 225 -15.51 -6.83 -4.73
CA THR A 225 -15.96 -5.58 -5.33
C THR A 225 -16.56 -4.67 -4.27
N ILE A 226 -16.13 -3.41 -4.23
CA ILE A 226 -16.58 -2.42 -3.25
C ILE A 226 -17.05 -1.18 -4.01
N ALA A 227 -18.27 -0.72 -3.72
CA ALA A 227 -18.78 0.56 -4.18
C ALA A 227 -18.59 1.62 -3.09
N PHE A 228 -18.70 2.91 -3.44
CA PHE A 228 -18.54 4.00 -2.47
C PHE A 228 -19.78 4.90 -2.43
N ASP A 229 -20.12 5.35 -1.22
CA ASP A 229 -21.13 6.36 -0.91
C ASP A 229 -20.42 7.65 -0.44
N PRO A 230 -20.85 8.88 -0.83
CA PRO A 230 -22.06 9.21 -1.60
C PRO A 230 -22.00 8.87 -3.09
N ILE A 231 -23.17 8.58 -3.68
CA ILE A 231 -23.35 8.52 -5.14
C ILE A 231 -22.99 9.88 -5.76
N ILE A 232 -22.19 9.84 -6.83
CA ILE A 232 -21.79 11.02 -7.60
C ILE A 232 -22.96 11.41 -8.51
N SER A 233 -23.70 12.45 -8.13
CA SER A 233 -24.87 12.92 -8.88
C SER A 233 -24.55 14.01 -9.91
N ASN A 234 -23.48 14.80 -9.71
CA ASN A 234 -23.01 15.81 -10.66
C ASN A 234 -21.53 16.20 -10.38
N GLY A 235 -20.86 16.77 -11.39
CA GLY A 235 -19.48 17.28 -11.28
C GLY A 235 -18.40 16.26 -11.68
N ILE A 236 -17.14 16.59 -11.39
CA ILE A 236 -15.97 15.74 -11.66
C ILE A 236 -15.37 15.32 -10.34
N VAL A 237 -15.26 14.01 -10.12
CA VAL A 237 -14.61 13.44 -8.94
C VAL A 237 -13.27 12.84 -9.34
N ARG A 238 -12.25 13.09 -8.51
CA ARG A 238 -10.93 12.50 -8.64
C ARG A 238 -10.72 11.53 -7.50
N PHE A 239 -10.51 10.27 -7.83
CA PHE A 239 -10.09 9.24 -6.88
C PHE A 239 -8.60 8.98 -7.08
N GLY A 240 -7.85 8.98 -5.98
CA GLY A 240 -6.42 8.69 -5.97
C GLY A 240 -6.10 7.76 -4.81
N GLY A 241 -5.13 6.88 -5.02
CA GLY A 241 -4.70 5.92 -4.02
C GLY A 241 -3.48 5.14 -4.52
N PHE A 242 -2.97 4.27 -3.68
CA PHE A 242 -1.90 3.34 -4.01
C PHE A 242 -2.24 1.97 -3.44
N PHE A 243 -1.77 0.91 -4.09
CA PHE A 243 -1.91 -0.44 -3.58
C PHE A 243 -0.76 -0.78 -2.62
N GLU A 244 -1.11 -1.20 -1.40
CA GLU A 244 -0.15 -1.68 -0.41
C GLU A 244 -0.10 -3.22 -0.47
N ARG A 245 1.10 -3.82 -0.56
CA ARG A 245 1.30 -5.30 -0.59
C ARG A 245 0.55 -6.03 -1.72
N HIS A 246 0.34 -5.37 -2.85
CA HIS A 246 -0.25 -5.96 -4.04
C HIS A 246 0.84 -6.60 -4.91
N SER A 247 0.73 -7.91 -5.13
CA SER A 247 1.64 -8.65 -6.03
C SER A 247 1.16 -8.50 -7.47
N ASN A 248 2.11 -8.38 -8.41
CA ASN A 248 1.86 -8.27 -9.85
C ASN A 248 1.12 -9.49 -10.45
N ILE A 249 0.94 -10.56 -9.68
CA ILE A 249 0.16 -11.74 -10.09
C ILE A 249 -1.35 -11.57 -9.88
N TYR A 250 -1.78 -10.54 -9.15
CA TYR A 250 -3.19 -10.29 -8.86
C TYR A 250 -3.70 -9.13 -9.70
N ASN A 251 -4.81 -9.36 -10.40
CA ASN A 251 -5.45 -8.33 -11.20
C ASN A 251 -6.20 -7.35 -10.28
N PHE A 252 -6.28 -6.09 -10.68
CA PHE A 252 -7.19 -5.13 -10.06
C PHE A 252 -8.06 -4.42 -11.11
N MET A 253 -9.20 -3.93 -10.65
CA MET A 253 -10.13 -3.15 -11.46
C MET A 253 -10.53 -1.90 -10.70
N ILE A 254 -10.64 -0.78 -11.42
CA ILE A 254 -11.20 0.47 -10.89
C ILE A 254 -12.14 1.06 -11.93
N GLY A 255 -13.29 1.58 -11.51
CA GLY A 255 -14.32 1.96 -12.46
C GLY A 255 -15.44 2.76 -11.85
N ILE A 256 -16.44 3.02 -12.69
CA ILE A 256 -17.68 3.70 -12.33
C ILE A 256 -18.82 2.69 -12.55
N ALA A 257 -19.76 2.67 -11.61
CA ALA A 257 -20.96 1.87 -11.67
C ALA A 257 -22.20 2.78 -11.69
N ASP A 258 -23.25 2.34 -12.37
CA ASP A 258 -24.57 2.93 -12.24
C ASP A 258 -25.05 2.83 -10.79
N SER A 259 -25.80 3.83 -10.33
CA SER A 259 -26.32 3.88 -8.95
C SER A 259 -27.22 2.69 -8.57
N SER A 260 -27.78 1.97 -9.55
CA SER A 260 -28.59 0.77 -9.34
C SER A 260 -27.78 -0.54 -9.31
N ALA A 261 -26.46 -0.48 -9.47
CA ALA A 261 -25.61 -1.66 -9.40
C ALA A 261 -25.49 -2.16 -7.95
N VAL A 262 -25.62 -3.49 -7.76
CA VAL A 262 -25.49 -4.14 -6.46
C VAL A 262 -24.46 -5.26 -6.62
N PHE A 263 -23.43 -5.25 -5.78
CA PHE A 263 -22.32 -6.21 -5.84
C PHE A 263 -22.47 -7.27 -4.76
N GLY A 264 -22.34 -8.54 -5.13
CA GLY A 264 -22.33 -9.66 -4.19
C GLY A 264 -20.94 -9.92 -3.57
N SER A 265 -20.93 -10.72 -2.51
CA SER A 265 -19.70 -11.32 -1.97
C SER A 265 -19.08 -12.27 -3.00
N ASN A 266 -17.75 -12.26 -3.08
CA ASN A 266 -16.98 -13.08 -4.03
C ASN A 266 -17.33 -12.88 -5.52
N GLU A 267 -17.84 -11.69 -5.90
CA GLU A 267 -18.19 -11.35 -7.27
C GLU A 267 -17.33 -10.21 -7.82
N GLY A 268 -16.96 -10.32 -9.10
CA GLY A 268 -16.30 -9.23 -9.83
C GLY A 268 -17.31 -8.15 -10.27
N PRO A 269 -16.83 -6.95 -10.66
CA PRO A 269 -17.70 -5.81 -10.98
C PRO A 269 -18.60 -6.04 -12.20
N ARG A 270 -18.25 -6.99 -13.08
CA ARG A 270 -19.01 -7.36 -14.28
C ARG A 270 -19.85 -8.64 -14.10
N SER A 271 -20.03 -9.12 -12.88
CA SER A 271 -20.78 -10.36 -12.63
C SER A 271 -22.28 -10.13 -12.82
N GLY A 272 -22.96 -11.09 -13.47
CA GLY A 272 -24.40 -11.07 -13.66
C GLY A 272 -24.89 -9.83 -14.43
N GLU A 273 -25.90 -9.15 -13.88
CA GLU A 273 -26.52 -7.96 -14.49
C GLU A 273 -25.61 -6.71 -14.44
N ASN A 274 -24.52 -6.74 -13.67
CA ASN A 274 -23.63 -5.59 -13.53
C ASN A 274 -22.71 -5.40 -14.74
N ASP A 275 -22.64 -6.36 -15.67
CA ASP A 275 -21.85 -6.24 -16.90
C ASP A 275 -22.27 -5.03 -17.75
N GLN A 276 -23.56 -4.68 -17.74
CA GLN A 276 -24.09 -3.52 -18.46
C GLN A 276 -24.15 -2.23 -17.62
N LYS A 277 -23.88 -2.34 -16.31
CA LYS A 277 -23.99 -1.24 -15.35
C LYS A 277 -22.63 -0.71 -14.90
N THR A 278 -21.53 -1.32 -15.35
CA THR A 278 -20.18 -0.97 -14.89
C THR A 278 -19.24 -0.70 -16.05
N VAL A 279 -18.39 0.31 -15.87
CA VAL A 279 -17.28 0.61 -16.77
C VAL A 279 -16.01 0.65 -15.93
N CYS A 280 -15.11 -0.31 -16.17
CA CYS A 280 -13.89 -0.46 -15.39
C CYS A 280 -12.63 -0.47 -16.26
N TYR A 281 -11.59 0.17 -15.77
CA TYR A 281 -10.22 -0.09 -16.18
C TYR A 281 -9.75 -1.39 -15.53
N TRP A 282 -9.10 -2.25 -16.31
CA TRP A 282 -8.52 -3.51 -15.87
C TRP A 282 -6.99 -3.45 -16.01
N SER A 283 -6.29 -3.81 -14.93
CA SER A 283 -4.86 -4.06 -14.94
C SER A 283 -4.63 -5.50 -14.49
N GLY A 284 -3.91 -6.26 -15.32
CA GLY A 284 -3.40 -7.58 -14.99
C GLY A 284 -1.93 -7.71 -15.29
#